data_AF-A0A8T4EJR2-F1
#
_entry.id   AF-A0A8T4EJR2-F1
#
_cell.length_a   1.000
_cell.length_b   1.000
_cell.length_c   1.000
_cell.angle_alpha   90.00
_cell.angle_beta   90.00
_cell.angle_gamma   90.00
#
_symmetry.space_group_name_H-M   'P 1'
#
loop_
_entity.id
_entity.type
_entity.pdbx_description
1 polymer ?
#
loop_
_entity_poly.entity_id
_entity_poly.type
_entity_poly.pdbx_seq_one_letter_code
_entity_poly.pdbx_strand_id
1 'polypeptide(L)'
;MQRKIMKMGPSSLVVSLPAEFTSKYKIKKGDEITIINTGDSLVIKTEEEATLGACNINISDYNPIIMRVLGVLYKAGYDEINVKYEPRTKTFNNQNYSELDLIQKSADLYPGMDIISIKNEKALLKENSKIVAEEFDNYLNQAFLNLHQMSMNIYGAVKNSNYSSSQEIDLMEKLLNQNTNFCLRMISKKTYSD
;
A
#
# COMPACT_ATOMS: atom_id res chain seq x y z
N MET A 1 -26.27 2.53 18.22
CA MET A 1 -26.89 3.58 19.07
C MET A 1 -27.84 4.40 18.21
N GLN A 2 -29.01 4.79 18.73
CA GLN A 2 -29.91 5.73 18.05
C GLN A 2 -29.83 7.11 18.71
N ARG A 3 -29.80 8.18 17.92
CA ARG A 3 -29.80 9.58 18.39
C ARG A 3 -31.02 10.29 17.83
N LYS A 4 -31.62 11.18 18.63
CA LYS A 4 -32.67 12.08 18.14
C LYS A 4 -32.04 13.25 17.41
N ILE A 5 -32.68 13.67 16.32
CA ILE A 5 -32.34 14.89 15.61
C ILE A 5 -32.78 16.08 16.44
N MET A 6 -31.92 17.09 16.55
CA MET A 6 -32.19 18.36 17.20
C MET A 6 -32.28 19.46 16.15
N LYS A 7 -33.07 20.50 16.42
CA LYS A 7 -33.18 21.66 15.56
C LYS A 7 -32.29 22.77 16.10
N MET A 8 -31.39 23.30 15.26
CA MET A 8 -30.55 24.46 15.58
C MET A 8 -30.91 25.59 14.61
N GLY A 9 -31.62 26.59 15.11
CA GLY A 9 -32.14 27.66 14.26
C GLY A 9 -33.32 27.22 13.37
N PRO A 10 -33.75 28.06 12.42
CA PRO A 10 -34.97 27.83 11.65
C PRO A 10 -34.84 26.71 10.60
N SER A 11 -33.65 26.51 10.03
CA SER A 11 -33.41 25.65 8.87
C SER A 11 -32.44 24.48 9.10
N SER A 12 -31.69 24.45 10.20
CA SER A 12 -30.64 23.44 10.39
C SER A 12 -31.07 22.36 11.37
N LEU A 13 -30.88 21.11 10.95
CA LEU A 13 -31.00 19.92 11.79
C LEU A 13 -29.60 19.45 12.16
N VAL A 14 -29.44 18.98 13.40
CA VAL A 14 -28.15 18.56 13.95
C VAL A 14 -28.35 17.23 14.67
N VAL A 15 -27.38 16.34 14.55
CA VAL A 15 -27.30 15.09 15.31
C VAL A 15 -25.98 15.07 16.07
N SER A 16 -26.00 14.61 17.32
CA SER A 16 -24.80 14.50 18.12
C SER A 16 -23.98 13.27 17.74
N LEU A 17 -22.67 13.46 17.60
CA LEU A 17 -21.75 12.35 17.44
C LEU A 17 -21.67 11.50 18.72
N PRO A 18 -21.40 10.19 18.62
CA PRO A 18 -21.13 9.35 19.78
C PRO A 18 -19.91 9.86 20.55
N ALA A 19 -19.97 9.84 21.89
CA ALA A 19 -18.87 10.29 22.74
C ALA A 19 -17.61 9.43 22.51
N GLU A 20 -17.78 8.11 22.43
CA GLU A 20 -16.70 7.16 22.12
C GLU A 20 -16.00 7.50 20.79
N PHE A 21 -16.76 7.85 19.76
CA PHE A 21 -16.21 8.26 18.46
C PHE A 21 -15.39 9.54 18.60
N THR A 22 -15.95 10.58 19.23
CA THR A 22 -15.24 11.86 19.42
C THR A 22 -13.99 11.72 20.28
N SER A 23 -13.98 10.82 21.26
CA SER A 23 -12.80 10.54 22.09
C SER A 23 -11.75 9.71 21.35
N LYS A 24 -12.13 8.68 20.60
CA LYS A 24 -11.23 7.83 19.80
C LYS A 24 -10.43 8.67 18.80
N TYR A 25 -11.10 9.57 18.10
CA TYR A 25 -10.49 10.41 17.06
C TYR A 25 -10.15 11.83 17.54
N LYS A 26 -10.18 12.09 18.86
CA LYS A 26 -9.80 13.37 19.49
C LYS A 26 -10.44 14.62 18.87
N ILE A 27 -11.66 14.49 18.35
CA ILE A 27 -12.42 15.58 17.70
C ILE A 27 -12.74 16.66 18.73
N LYS A 28 -12.44 17.91 18.41
CA LYS A 28 -12.69 19.09 19.24
C LYS A 28 -13.68 20.04 18.59
N LYS A 29 -14.21 20.96 19.40
CA LYS A 29 -15.07 22.04 18.91
C LYS A 29 -14.29 22.90 17.93
N GLY A 30 -14.82 23.06 16.73
CA GLY A 30 -14.20 23.84 15.65
C GLY A 30 -13.54 22.98 14.58
N ASP A 31 -13.40 21.67 14.81
CA ASP A 31 -12.87 20.75 13.81
C ASP A 31 -13.90 20.53 12.69
N GLU A 32 -13.40 20.44 11.46
CA GLU A 32 -14.21 20.08 10.29
C GLU A 32 -14.28 18.56 10.13
N ILE A 33 -15.42 18.06 9.66
CA ILE A 33 -15.67 16.64 9.48
C ILE A 33 -16.32 16.44 8.11
N THR A 34 -15.85 15.46 7.37
CA THR A 34 -16.40 15.15 6.04
C THR A 34 -17.63 14.25 6.21
N ILE A 35 -18.75 14.67 5.63
CA ILE A 35 -19.98 13.89 5.58
C ILE A 35 -20.25 13.51 4.13
N ILE A 36 -20.26 12.21 3.85
CA ILE A 36 -20.53 11.66 2.52
C ILE A 36 -21.94 11.10 2.52
N ASN A 37 -22.74 11.49 1.53
CA ASN A 37 -24.07 10.94 1.33
C ASN A 37 -23.97 9.67 0.47
N THR A 38 -24.49 8.55 0.95
CA THR A 38 -24.42 7.25 0.27
C THR A 38 -25.80 6.59 0.30
N GLY A 39 -26.63 6.95 -0.69
CA GLY A 39 -28.01 6.45 -0.80
C GLY A 39 -28.90 6.93 0.34
N ASP A 40 -29.28 6.01 1.22
CA ASP A 40 -30.10 6.23 2.42
C ASP A 40 -29.26 6.39 3.70
N SER A 41 -27.93 6.47 3.56
CA SER A 41 -26.99 6.56 4.67
C SER A 41 -26.08 7.79 4.60
N LEU A 42 -25.66 8.28 5.78
CA LEU A 42 -24.63 9.31 5.91
C LEU A 42 -23.38 8.67 6.53
N VAL A 43 -22.25 8.78 5.83
CA VAL A 43 -20.94 8.32 6.32
C VAL A 43 -20.17 9.52 6.83
N ILE A 44 -19.77 9.47 8.10
CA ILE A 44 -19.00 10.53 8.76
C ILE A 44 -17.54 10.09 8.82
N LYS A 45 -16.65 10.86 8.18
CA LYS A 45 -15.22 10.61 8.14
C LYS A 45 -14.46 11.75 8.81
N THR A 46 -13.51 11.40 9.66
CA THR A 46 -12.45 12.30 10.13
C THR A 46 -11.35 12.39 9.08
N GLU A 47 -10.63 13.51 9.02
CA GLU A 47 -9.50 13.67 8.09
C GLU A 47 -8.29 12.78 8.42
N GLU A 48 -8.21 12.27 9.66
CA GLU A 48 -7.18 11.31 10.03
C GLU A 48 -7.48 9.95 9.39
N GLU A 49 -6.88 9.70 8.22
CA GLU A 49 -6.63 8.33 7.77
C GLU A 49 -5.79 7.61 8.82
N ALA A 50 -6.11 6.34 9.09
CA ALA A 50 -5.32 5.50 9.97
C ALA A 50 -3.92 5.33 9.36
N THR A 51 -2.97 6.15 9.82
CA THR A 51 -1.55 5.95 9.52
C THR A 51 -1.04 4.83 10.41
N LEU A 52 -0.48 3.78 9.79
CA LEU A 52 0.24 2.75 10.54
C LEU A 52 1.60 3.28 11.02
N GLY A 53 2.02 4.46 10.53
CA GLY A 53 3.21 5.14 10.96
C GLY A 53 4.47 4.43 10.49
N ALA A 54 5.50 4.44 11.33
CA ALA A 54 6.82 3.93 11.01
C ALA A 54 7.10 2.56 11.64
N CYS A 55 7.65 1.63 10.85
CA CYS A 55 8.28 0.41 11.37
C CYS A 55 9.81 0.47 11.22
N ASN A 56 10.51 -0.15 12.17
CA ASN A 56 11.96 -0.34 12.12
C ASN A 56 12.28 -1.81 11.92
N ILE A 57 13.14 -2.13 10.95
CA ILE A 57 13.54 -3.51 10.66
C ILE A 57 15.03 -3.59 10.41
N ASN A 58 15.67 -4.63 10.95
CA ASN A 58 17.05 -4.99 10.62
C ASN A 58 17.03 -6.19 9.67
N ILE A 59 17.54 -5.99 8.45
CA ILE A 59 17.52 -7.00 7.39
C ILE A 59 18.87 -7.68 7.16
N SER A 60 19.90 -7.41 8.00
CA SER A 60 21.25 -7.99 7.83
C SER A 60 21.18 -9.48 7.50
N ASP A 61 20.39 -10.25 8.23
CA ASP A 61 20.37 -11.72 8.12
C ASP A 61 19.19 -12.26 7.32
N TYR A 62 18.51 -11.41 6.54
CA TYR A 62 17.31 -11.79 5.78
C TYR A 62 17.59 -12.14 4.33
N ASN A 63 18.84 -12.16 3.87
CA ASN A 63 19.15 -12.63 2.53
C ASN A 63 18.87 -14.15 2.42
N PRO A 64 18.17 -14.64 1.36
CA PRO A 64 17.73 -13.93 0.16
C PRO A 64 16.27 -13.43 0.19
N ILE A 65 15.59 -13.48 1.33
CA ILE A 65 14.16 -13.15 1.47
C ILE A 65 13.85 -11.67 1.75
N ILE A 66 14.84 -10.76 1.65
CA ILE A 66 14.68 -9.32 1.91
C ILE A 66 13.46 -8.73 1.19
N MET A 67 13.29 -9.02 -0.10
CA MET A 67 12.17 -8.50 -0.89
C MET A 67 10.81 -8.98 -0.37
N ARG A 68 10.73 -10.22 0.13
CA ARG A 68 9.50 -10.75 0.72
C ARG A 68 9.17 -10.05 2.03
N VAL A 69 10.18 -9.85 2.88
CA VAL A 69 10.03 -9.19 4.18
C VAL A 69 9.56 -7.75 3.98
N LEU A 70 10.25 -6.96 3.15
CA LEU A 70 9.84 -5.58 2.84
C LEU A 70 8.45 -5.55 2.20
N GLY A 71 8.13 -6.54 1.37
CA GLY A 71 6.84 -6.62 0.69
C GLY A 71 5.70 -6.88 1.66
N VAL A 72 5.91 -7.63 2.73
CA VAL A 72 4.92 -7.84 3.79
C VAL A 72 4.68 -6.55 4.55
N LEU A 73 5.71 -5.79 4.89
CA LEU A 73 5.57 -4.50 5.59
C LEU A 73 4.80 -3.48 4.74
N TYR A 74 5.13 -3.36 3.45
CA TYR A 74 4.38 -2.50 2.54
C TYR A 74 2.90 -2.90 2.47
N LYS A 75 2.62 -4.19 2.28
CA LYS A 75 1.24 -4.73 2.22
C LYS A 75 0.49 -4.62 3.54
N ALA A 76 1.19 -4.68 4.67
CA ALA A 76 0.59 -4.47 5.99
C ALA A 76 0.08 -3.03 6.16
N GLY A 77 0.60 -2.07 5.37
CA GLY A 77 0.09 -0.71 5.31
C GLY A 77 0.98 0.35 5.96
N TYR A 78 2.19 0.02 6.40
CA TYR A 78 3.12 0.99 7.01
C TYR A 78 3.44 2.16 6.07
N ASP A 79 3.47 3.37 6.60
CA ASP A 79 3.75 4.60 5.83
C ASP A 79 5.26 4.86 5.72
N GLU A 80 6.02 4.39 6.70
CA GLU A 80 7.47 4.49 6.74
C GLU A 80 8.10 3.14 7.13
N ILE A 81 9.11 2.71 6.38
CA ILE A 81 9.91 1.52 6.66
C ILE A 81 11.37 1.96 6.81
N ASN A 82 11.83 1.98 8.06
CA ASN A 82 13.22 2.25 8.41
C ASN A 82 14.01 0.93 8.39
N VAL A 83 14.84 0.76 7.37
CA VAL A 83 15.60 -0.46 7.11
C VAL A 83 17.03 -0.25 7.58
N LYS A 84 17.49 -1.02 8.57
CA LYS A 84 18.91 -1.21 8.86
C LYS A 84 19.42 -2.41 8.06
N TYR A 85 20.56 -2.28 7.41
CA TYR A 85 21.20 -3.37 6.67
C TYR A 85 22.70 -3.39 6.97
N GLU A 86 23.40 -4.43 6.53
CA GLU A 86 24.86 -4.47 6.49
C GLU A 86 25.27 -4.58 5.02
N PRO A 87 26.11 -3.69 4.47
CA PRO A 87 26.48 -3.73 3.07
C PRO A 87 27.35 -4.96 2.79
N ARG A 88 26.73 -6.05 2.34
CA ARG A 88 27.39 -7.32 2.03
C ARG A 88 26.96 -7.79 0.65
N THR A 89 27.94 -8.04 -0.21
CA THR A 89 27.62 -8.69 -1.50
C THR A 89 27.48 -10.19 -1.26
N LYS A 90 26.30 -10.73 -1.57
CA LYS A 90 26.06 -12.18 -1.52
C LYS A 90 25.77 -12.70 -2.92
N THR A 91 26.33 -13.86 -3.24
CA THR A 91 26.09 -14.56 -4.51
C THR A 91 24.92 -15.51 -4.34
N PHE A 92 23.89 -15.37 -5.17
CA PHE A 92 22.75 -16.28 -5.25
C PHE A 92 22.43 -16.53 -6.73
N ASN A 93 22.27 -17.79 -7.13
CA ASN A 93 22.05 -18.19 -8.53
C ASN A 93 23.05 -17.56 -9.53
N ASN A 94 24.35 -17.58 -9.19
CA ASN A 94 25.43 -16.99 -9.98
C ASN A 94 25.30 -15.47 -10.23
N GLN A 95 24.43 -14.79 -9.50
CA GLN A 95 24.29 -13.33 -9.51
C GLN A 95 24.68 -12.76 -8.16
N ASN A 96 25.42 -11.66 -8.18
CA ASN A 96 25.79 -10.91 -6.98
C ASN A 96 24.70 -9.88 -6.69
N TYR A 97 24.18 -9.90 -5.47
CA TYR A 97 23.25 -8.89 -4.99
C TYR A 97 23.79 -8.29 -3.70
N SER A 98 23.75 -6.96 -3.61
CA SER A 98 23.86 -6.26 -2.34
C SER A 98 22.47 -6.15 -1.69
N GLU A 99 22.43 -5.96 -0.38
CA GLU A 99 21.18 -5.64 0.33
C GLU A 99 20.52 -4.37 -0.24
N LEU A 100 21.31 -3.39 -0.69
CA LEU A 100 20.82 -2.19 -1.34
C LEU A 100 20.11 -2.48 -2.67
N ASP A 101 20.65 -3.39 -3.50
CA ASP A 101 20.00 -3.79 -4.75
C ASP A 101 18.63 -4.43 -4.46
N LEU A 102 18.56 -5.25 -3.41
CA LEU A 102 17.32 -5.89 -2.99
C LEU A 102 16.32 -4.89 -2.40
N ILE A 103 16.78 -3.89 -1.66
CA ILE A 103 15.96 -2.76 -1.18
C ILE A 103 15.40 -1.97 -2.37
N GLN A 104 16.24 -1.63 -3.35
CA GLN A 104 15.82 -0.90 -4.55
C GLN A 104 14.79 -1.69 -5.35
N LYS A 105 15.07 -2.96 -5.64
CA LYS A 105 14.12 -3.86 -6.33
C LYS A 105 12.81 -4.04 -5.58
N SER A 106 12.83 -3.91 -4.26
CA SER A 106 11.62 -3.94 -3.42
C SER A 106 10.80 -2.66 -3.62
N ALA A 107 11.43 -1.49 -3.49
CA ALA A 107 10.78 -0.20 -3.66
C ALA A 107 10.15 -0.04 -5.06
N ASP A 108 10.83 -0.55 -6.09
CA ASP A 108 10.31 -0.64 -7.46
C ASP A 108 8.95 -1.38 -7.57
N LEU A 109 8.60 -2.23 -6.61
CA LEU A 109 7.35 -2.99 -6.58
C LEU A 109 6.25 -2.35 -5.70
N TYR A 110 6.51 -1.17 -5.12
CA TYR A 110 5.67 -0.54 -4.11
C TYR A 110 5.13 0.81 -4.59
N PRO A 111 4.03 0.83 -5.38
CA PRO A 111 3.43 2.08 -5.82
C PRO A 111 3.17 3.06 -4.66
N GLY A 112 3.58 4.32 -4.85
CA GLY A 112 3.43 5.40 -3.88
C GLY A 112 4.48 5.43 -2.76
N MET A 113 5.39 4.45 -2.66
CA MET A 113 6.45 4.39 -1.66
C MET A 113 7.84 4.47 -2.30
N ASP A 114 8.59 5.50 -1.93
CA ASP A 114 9.91 5.79 -2.49
C ASP A 114 11.02 5.62 -1.43
N ILE A 115 12.25 5.37 -1.89
CA ILE A 115 13.43 5.46 -1.03
C ILE A 115 13.79 6.95 -0.88
N ILE A 116 13.57 7.49 0.32
CA ILE A 116 13.80 8.91 0.61
C ILE A 116 15.25 9.19 0.99
N SER A 117 15.90 8.23 1.66
CA SER A 117 17.30 8.40 2.04
C SER A 117 18.01 7.07 2.23
N ILE A 118 19.31 7.09 1.96
CA ILE A 118 20.26 6.02 2.28
C ILE A 118 21.43 6.69 3.00
N LYS A 119 21.64 6.37 4.27
CA LYS A 119 22.73 6.92 5.10
C LYS A 119 23.16 5.92 6.14
N ASN A 120 24.48 5.77 6.34
CA ASN A 120 25.06 4.99 7.44
C ASN A 120 24.40 3.62 7.64
N GLU A 121 24.34 2.81 6.58
CA GLU A 121 23.77 1.45 6.63
C GLU A 121 22.27 1.41 7.00
N LYS A 122 21.58 2.52 6.73
CA LYS A 122 20.13 2.65 6.87
C LYS A 122 19.52 3.18 5.59
N ALA A 123 18.36 2.64 5.23
CA ALA A 123 17.50 3.13 4.17
C ALA A 123 16.12 3.48 4.74
N LEU A 124 15.53 4.57 4.27
CA LEU A 124 14.16 4.96 4.60
C LEU A 124 13.31 4.82 3.34
N LEU A 125 12.34 3.89 3.38
CA LEU A 125 11.25 3.85 2.42
C LEU A 125 10.06 4.58 3.02
N LYS A 126 9.43 5.48 2.29
CA LYS A 126 8.31 6.26 2.79
C LYS A 126 7.29 6.54 1.70
N GLU A 127 6.03 6.55 2.08
CA GLU A 127 4.95 6.99 1.23
C GLU A 127 5.10 8.47 0.88
N ASN A 128 5.23 8.76 -0.41
CA ASN A 128 5.50 10.10 -0.94
C ASN A 128 4.31 10.66 -1.72
N SER A 129 3.43 9.79 -2.20
CA SER A 129 2.15 10.17 -2.82
C SER A 129 1.02 9.58 -2.02
N LYS A 130 0.04 10.39 -1.65
CA LYS A 130 -1.18 9.88 -1.01
C LYS A 130 -1.85 8.91 -1.97
N ILE A 131 -1.99 7.66 -1.53
CA ILE A 131 -2.70 6.67 -2.30
C ILE A 131 -4.20 6.93 -2.18
N VAL A 132 -4.84 7.16 -3.31
CA VAL A 132 -6.27 7.45 -3.40
C VAL A 132 -7.05 6.14 -3.48
N ALA A 133 -7.94 5.90 -2.52
CA ALA A 133 -8.66 4.64 -2.38
C ALA A 133 -9.59 4.32 -3.55
N GLU A 134 -10.00 5.36 -4.27
CA GLU A 134 -10.81 5.32 -5.48
C GLU A 134 -10.08 4.66 -6.66
N GLU A 135 -8.74 4.61 -6.65
CA GLU A 135 -7.94 3.93 -7.67
C GLU A 135 -7.92 2.40 -7.49
N PHE A 136 -8.43 1.87 -6.37
CA PHE A 136 -8.41 0.44 -6.08
C PHE A 136 -8.96 -0.42 -7.23
N ASP A 137 -10.16 -0.07 -7.73
CA ASP A 137 -10.80 -0.84 -8.80
C ASP A 137 -10.00 -0.75 -10.11
N ASN A 138 -9.37 0.39 -10.38
CA ASN A 138 -8.52 0.57 -11.55
C ASN A 138 -7.31 -0.38 -11.50
N TYR A 139 -6.58 -0.40 -10.38
CA TYR A 139 -5.43 -1.28 -10.20
C TYR A 139 -5.82 -2.76 -10.20
N LEU A 140 -6.96 -3.12 -9.60
CA LEU A 140 -7.46 -4.50 -9.60
C LEU A 140 -7.80 -4.97 -11.02
N ASN A 141 -8.50 -4.14 -11.78
CA ASN A 141 -8.81 -4.44 -13.19
C ASN A 141 -7.53 -4.56 -14.03
N GLN A 142 -6.56 -3.66 -13.86
CA GLN A 142 -5.27 -3.76 -14.54
C GLN A 142 -4.50 -5.03 -14.17
N ALA A 143 -4.51 -5.44 -12.89
CA ALA A 143 -3.92 -6.71 -12.47
C ALA A 143 -4.52 -7.90 -13.22
N PHE A 144 -5.86 -7.93 -13.34
CA PHE A 144 -6.55 -8.99 -14.07
C PHE A 144 -6.20 -9.01 -15.56
N LEU A 145 -6.21 -7.85 -16.22
CA LEU A 145 -5.84 -7.72 -17.64
C LEU A 145 -4.40 -8.14 -17.90
N ASN A 146 -3.46 -7.71 -17.04
CA ASN A 146 -2.05 -8.09 -17.14
C ASN A 146 -1.87 -9.59 -16.96
N LEU A 147 -2.55 -10.21 -15.99
CA LEU A 147 -2.51 -11.65 -15.76
C LEU A 147 -3.05 -12.43 -16.99
N HIS A 148 -4.17 -11.99 -17.55
CA HIS A 148 -4.76 -12.62 -18.74
C HIS A 148 -3.80 -12.55 -19.94
N GLN A 149 -3.26 -11.36 -20.23
CA GLN A 149 -2.33 -11.18 -21.34
C GLN A 149 -1.02 -11.98 -21.12
N MET A 150 -0.51 -12.02 -19.88
CA MET A 150 0.69 -12.79 -19.55
C MET A 150 0.46 -14.28 -19.76
N SER A 151 -0.72 -14.77 -19.38
CA SER A 151 -1.13 -16.17 -19.59
C SER A 151 -1.20 -16.52 -21.08
N MET A 152 -1.72 -15.63 -21.91
CA MET A 152 -1.76 -15.79 -23.37
C MET A 152 -0.35 -15.81 -23.98
N ASN A 153 0.53 -14.92 -23.52
CA ASN A 153 1.92 -14.85 -23.98
C ASN A 153 2.68 -16.14 -23.62
N ILE A 154 2.54 -16.63 -22.39
CA ILE A 154 3.13 -17.89 -21.93
C ILE A 154 2.60 -19.07 -22.76
N TYR A 155 1.28 -19.15 -22.95
CA TYR A 155 0.67 -20.23 -23.75
C TYR A 155 1.20 -20.24 -25.19
N GLY A 156 1.27 -19.06 -25.83
CA GLY A 156 1.81 -18.93 -27.19
C GLY A 156 3.29 -19.34 -27.28
N ALA A 157 4.10 -18.91 -26.31
CA ALA A 157 5.52 -19.26 -26.23
C ALA A 157 5.73 -20.78 -26.12
N VAL A 158 4.98 -21.43 -25.22
CA VAL A 158 5.04 -22.88 -25.02
C VAL A 158 4.55 -23.63 -26.27
N LYS A 159 3.41 -23.23 -26.83
CA LYS A 159 2.82 -23.89 -28.01
C LYS A 159 3.73 -23.82 -29.24
N ASN A 160 4.41 -22.69 -29.45
CA ASN A 160 5.25 -22.46 -30.61
C ASN A 160 6.73 -22.77 -30.37
N SER A 161 7.10 -23.26 -29.17
CA SER A 161 8.49 -23.44 -28.74
C SER A 161 9.35 -22.17 -28.92
N ASN A 162 8.73 -20.99 -28.84
CA ASN A 162 9.39 -19.71 -29.02
C ASN A 162 9.48 -18.97 -27.69
N TYR A 163 10.65 -19.02 -27.07
CA TYR A 163 10.93 -18.40 -25.77
C TYR A 163 11.50 -16.99 -25.87
N SER A 164 11.48 -16.37 -27.05
CA SER A 164 12.01 -15.02 -27.26
C SER A 164 11.25 -13.91 -26.50
N SER A 165 10.09 -14.23 -25.92
CA SER A 165 9.22 -13.32 -25.17
C SER A 165 9.49 -13.26 -23.66
N SER A 166 10.58 -13.87 -23.15
CA SER A 166 10.85 -13.95 -21.71
C SER A 166 10.92 -12.58 -21.03
N GLN A 167 11.55 -11.58 -21.66
CA GLN A 167 11.67 -10.23 -21.10
C GLN A 167 10.32 -9.51 -20.98
N GLU A 168 9.41 -9.75 -21.93
CA GLU A 168 8.06 -9.20 -21.87
C GLU A 168 7.28 -9.84 -20.72
N ILE A 169 7.40 -11.16 -20.55
CA ILE A 169 6.78 -11.90 -19.44
C ILE A 169 7.30 -11.38 -18.09
N ASP A 170 8.62 -11.18 -17.96
CA ASP A 170 9.23 -10.63 -16.73
C ASP A 170 8.69 -9.23 -16.41
N LEU A 171 8.54 -8.38 -17.42
CA LEU A 171 7.96 -7.04 -17.25
C LEU A 171 6.50 -7.11 -16.81
N MET A 172 5.72 -8.00 -17.42
CA MET A 172 4.31 -8.19 -17.07
C MET A 172 4.14 -8.72 -15.64
N GLU A 173 5.01 -9.64 -15.21
CA GLU A 173 5.04 -10.11 -13.82
C GLU A 173 5.34 -8.95 -12.85
N LYS A 174 6.30 -8.06 -13.18
CA LYS A 174 6.59 -6.87 -12.37
C LYS A 174 5.37 -5.97 -12.24
N LEU A 175 4.68 -5.68 -13.35
CA LEU A 175 3.47 -4.86 -13.37
C LEU A 175 2.33 -5.52 -12.56
N LEU A 176 2.15 -6.83 -12.70
CA LEU A 176 1.17 -7.59 -11.92
C LEU A 176 1.46 -7.50 -10.41
N ASN A 177 2.72 -7.65 -10.02
CA ASN A 177 3.16 -7.54 -8.63
C ASN A 177 2.94 -6.13 -8.07
N GLN A 178 3.22 -5.07 -8.84
CA GLN A 178 2.93 -3.70 -8.43
C GLN A 178 1.43 -3.51 -8.16
N ASN A 179 0.57 -3.93 -9.10
CA ASN A 179 -0.87 -3.76 -8.98
C ASN A 179 -1.47 -4.55 -7.83
N THR A 180 -1.04 -5.80 -7.65
CA THR A 180 -1.53 -6.65 -6.55
C THR A 180 -1.02 -6.19 -5.19
N ASN A 181 0.24 -5.76 -5.08
CA ASN A 181 0.78 -5.17 -3.84
C ASN A 181 0.00 -3.92 -3.44
N PHE A 182 -0.30 -3.04 -4.40
CA PHE A 182 -1.13 -1.86 -4.17
C PHE A 182 -2.50 -2.24 -3.61
N CYS A 183 -3.19 -3.17 -4.26
CA CYS A 183 -4.50 -3.64 -3.82
C CYS A 183 -4.45 -4.19 -2.39
N LEU A 184 -3.46 -5.03 -2.08
CA LEU A 184 -3.29 -5.62 -0.74
C LEU A 184 -2.99 -4.56 0.33
N ARG A 185 -2.15 -3.56 0.01
CA ARG A 185 -1.90 -2.42 0.89
C ARG A 185 -3.19 -1.65 1.19
N MET A 186 -4.00 -1.38 0.16
CA MET A 186 -5.26 -0.65 0.31
C MET A 186 -6.28 -1.39 1.14
N ILE A 187 -6.38 -2.71 0.98
CA ILE A 187 -7.22 -3.55 1.84
C ILE A 187 -6.75 -3.42 3.29
N SER A 188 -5.46 -3.63 3.56
CA SER A 188 -4.93 -3.53 4.92
C SER A 188 -5.21 -2.15 5.55
N LYS A 189 -4.90 -1.05 4.84
CA LYS A 189 -5.15 0.31 5.35
C LYS A 189 -6.64 0.55 5.66
N LYS A 190 -7.56 0.06 4.81
CA LYS A 190 -9.01 0.16 5.06
C LYS A 190 -9.47 -0.72 6.22
N THR A 191 -8.98 -1.96 6.34
CA THR A 191 -9.38 -2.88 7.41
C THR A 191 -8.85 -2.47 8.79
N TYR A 192 -7.71 -1.79 8.86
CA TYR A 192 -7.21 -1.19 10.12
C TYR A 192 -7.96 0.10 10.52
N SER A 193 -8.87 0.61 9.67
CA SER A 193 -9.66 1.81 9.94
C SER A 193 -10.94 1.56 10.76
N ASP A 194 -11.33 0.29 10.96
CA ASP A 194 -12.48 -0.13 11.79
C ASP A 194 -12.06 -0.40 13.25
#